data_AF-A0A3B9H950-F1
#
_entry.id   AF-A0A3B9H950-F1
#
_cell.length_a   1.000
_cell.length_b   1.000
_cell.length_c   1.000
_cell.angle_alpha   90.00
_cell.angle_beta   90.00
_cell.angle_gamma   90.00
#
_symmetry.space_group_name_H-M   'P 1'
#
loop_
_entity.id
_entity.type
_entity.pdbx_description
1 polymer ?
#
loop_
_entity_poly.entity_id
_entity_poly.type
_entity_poly.pdbx_seq_one_letter_code
_entity_poly.pdbx_strand_id
1 'polypeptide(L)'
;KKKLIGLKVGDKIVVDPEEVSKGDADKASMLGITKEDLESISNEFEYTISEIKRMEPCAINSQLFDKIYGEGNVSTEEEFRGKIREEMENMFNKDSDRVFKRDLSEVLIGKLKLKLPDDFLKRWIMATNEKEISKEQIDEEYDQYAKSLRWQLIENKIITDNELKVEQEEVVEFAKGLLAQQYAQYGMPAPEEEELAQSAVKVLQNQDEAKRIYEAIYETKIIELAKSTVKINEKELSYDDFVKVATAQ
;
A
#
# COMPACT_ATOMS: atom_id res chain seq x y z
N LYS A 1 13.10 7.37 27.53
CA LYS A 1 14.38 6.84 26.96
C LYS A 1 15.61 7.13 27.82
N LYS A 2 16.00 8.38 28.11
CA LYS A 2 17.23 8.68 28.89
C LYS A 2 17.26 8.04 30.29
N LYS A 3 16.12 8.03 30.99
CA LYS A 3 15.98 7.43 32.34
C LYS A 3 16.15 5.90 32.37
N LEU A 4 16.10 5.21 31.22
CA LEU A 4 16.23 3.75 31.12
C LEU A 4 17.68 3.30 30.81
N ILE A 5 18.57 4.22 30.45
CA ILE A 5 19.95 3.90 30.08
C ILE A 5 20.76 3.65 31.35
N GLY A 6 21.44 2.50 31.43
CA GLY A 6 22.32 2.13 32.54
C GLY A 6 21.62 1.39 33.69
N LEU A 7 20.30 1.23 33.62
CA LEU A 7 19.55 0.40 34.58
C LEU A 7 19.82 -1.09 34.35
N LYS A 8 19.65 -1.88 35.42
CA LYS A 8 19.85 -3.32 35.46
C LYS A 8 18.52 -4.04 35.69
N VAL A 9 18.53 -5.36 35.47
CA VAL A 9 17.41 -6.22 35.85
C VAL A 9 17.16 -6.09 37.35
N GLY A 10 15.90 -5.88 37.71
CA GLY A 10 15.45 -5.62 39.08
C GLY A 10 15.39 -4.15 39.47
N ASP A 11 15.98 -3.24 38.68
CA ASP A 11 15.85 -1.81 38.95
C ASP A 11 14.40 -1.37 38.69
N LYS A 12 13.96 -0.43 39.53
CA LYS A 12 12.62 0.15 39.52
C LYS A 12 12.70 1.60 39.09
N ILE A 13 11.75 2.01 38.25
CA ILE A 13 11.60 3.39 37.82
C ILE A 13 10.14 3.77 37.85
N VAL A 14 9.85 4.97 38.35
CA VAL A 14 8.50 5.56 38.25
C VAL A 14 8.42 6.33 36.94
N VAL A 15 7.42 5.99 36.12
CA VAL A 15 7.15 6.64 34.84
C VAL A 15 5.69 7.06 34.83
N ASP A 16 5.46 8.29 34.38
CA ASP A 16 4.12 8.78 34.12
C ASP A 16 3.64 8.22 32.76
N PRO A 17 2.50 7.50 32.71
CA PRO A 17 1.95 7.00 31.45
C PRO A 17 1.70 8.10 30.41
N GLU A 18 1.50 9.35 30.83
CA GLU A 18 1.37 10.52 29.94
C GLU A 18 2.68 10.78 29.16
N GLU A 19 3.85 10.54 29.77
CA GLU A 19 5.15 10.76 29.11
C GLU A 19 5.47 9.68 28.04
N VAL A 20 4.72 8.57 28.01
CA VAL A 20 5.00 7.40 27.16
C VAL A 20 3.86 6.99 26.23
N SER A 21 2.75 7.74 26.23
CA SER A 21 1.60 7.53 25.34
C SER A 21 1.34 8.75 24.46
N LYS A 22 0.61 8.55 23.36
CA LYS A 22 0.21 9.61 22.42
C LYS A 22 -1.24 10.01 22.65
N GLY A 23 -1.48 10.69 23.78
CA GLY A 23 -2.80 11.19 24.20
C GLY A 23 -3.73 10.10 24.76
N ASP A 24 -4.91 10.52 25.21
CA ASP A 24 -5.83 9.71 26.02
C ASP A 24 -6.23 8.37 25.39
N ALA A 25 -6.41 8.32 24.07
CA ALA A 25 -6.77 7.08 23.39
C ALA A 25 -5.67 6.01 23.48
N ASP A 26 -4.43 6.42 23.24
CA ASP A 26 -3.25 5.55 23.30
C ASP A 26 -2.95 5.17 24.75
N LYS A 27 -3.10 6.12 25.68
CA LYS A 27 -2.94 5.89 27.13
C LYS A 27 -3.93 4.86 27.67
N ALA A 28 -5.22 5.00 27.36
CA ALA A 28 -6.25 4.06 27.76
C ALA A 28 -6.00 2.66 27.19
N SER A 29 -5.66 2.58 25.90
CA SER A 29 -5.31 1.32 25.22
C SER A 29 -4.07 0.65 25.84
N MET A 30 -3.01 1.42 26.09
CA MET A 30 -1.78 0.94 26.71
C MET A 30 -2.01 0.36 28.11
N LEU A 31 -2.89 0.98 28.89
CA LEU A 31 -3.24 0.55 30.25
C LEU A 31 -4.34 -0.52 30.28
N GLY A 32 -5.00 -0.79 29.14
CA GLY A 32 -6.10 -1.75 29.05
C GLY A 32 -7.39 -1.30 29.75
N ILE A 33 -7.64 0.02 29.81
CA ILE A 33 -8.81 0.62 30.47
C ILE A 33 -9.61 1.50 29.52
N THR A 34 -10.76 2.02 29.96
CA THR A 34 -11.53 2.98 29.16
C THR A 34 -10.99 4.40 29.31
N LYS A 35 -11.35 5.31 28.40
CA LYS A 35 -10.97 6.72 28.50
C LYS A 35 -11.56 7.42 29.73
N GLU A 36 -12.75 7.01 30.15
CA GLU A 36 -13.45 7.58 31.31
C GLU A 36 -12.70 7.26 32.61
N ASP A 37 -12.04 6.10 32.66
CA ASP A 37 -11.26 5.66 33.83
C ASP A 37 -9.92 6.40 33.98
N LEU A 38 -9.46 7.13 32.95
CA LEU A 38 -8.17 7.83 32.95
C LEU A 38 -8.08 8.93 34.01
N GLU A 39 -9.19 9.54 34.42
CA GLU A 39 -9.20 10.58 35.45
C GLU A 39 -8.96 10.00 36.86
N SER A 40 -9.12 8.69 37.03
CA SER A 40 -9.09 8.01 38.33
C SER A 40 -7.79 7.25 38.60
N ILE A 41 -6.87 7.21 37.64
CA ILE A 41 -5.58 6.51 37.76
C ILE A 41 -4.48 7.44 38.25
N SER A 42 -3.50 6.85 38.97
CA SER A 42 -2.30 7.55 39.41
C SER A 42 -1.43 7.96 38.21
N ASN A 43 -0.64 9.02 38.35
CA ASN A 43 0.39 9.37 37.37
C ASN A 43 1.76 8.76 37.71
N GLU A 44 1.82 7.92 38.75
CA GLU A 44 3.05 7.28 39.21
C GLU A 44 2.96 5.77 39.04
N PHE A 45 3.44 5.26 37.90
CA PHE A 45 3.52 3.83 37.64
C PHE A 45 4.94 3.33 37.86
N GLU A 46 5.11 2.32 38.72
CA GLU A 46 6.39 1.66 38.94
C GLU A 46 6.63 0.58 37.87
N TYR A 47 7.68 0.77 37.07
CA TYR A 47 8.17 -0.20 36.12
C TYR A 47 9.38 -0.91 36.71
N THR A 48 9.30 -2.23 36.81
CA THR A 48 10.44 -3.08 37.19
C THR A 48 11.04 -3.69 35.93
N ILE A 49 12.36 -3.56 35.74
CA ILE A 49 13.05 -4.18 34.62
C ILE A 49 13.17 -5.69 34.87
N SER A 50 12.36 -6.48 34.19
CA SER A 50 12.37 -7.95 34.30
C SER A 50 13.48 -8.60 33.46
N GLU A 51 13.75 -8.07 32.28
CA GLU A 51 14.72 -8.62 31.34
C GLU A 51 15.32 -7.50 30.46
N ILE A 52 16.60 -7.62 30.11
CA ILE A 52 17.27 -6.74 29.16
C ILE A 52 17.78 -7.60 28.00
N LYS A 53 17.10 -7.52 26.86
CA LYS A 53 17.52 -8.18 25.62
C LYS A 53 18.36 -7.23 24.78
N ARG A 54 19.44 -7.73 24.20
CA ARG A 54 20.24 -7.01 23.20
C ARG A 54 19.99 -7.64 21.84
N MET A 55 19.61 -6.82 20.87
CA MET A 55 19.58 -7.23 19.47
C MET A 55 21.02 -7.26 18.96
N GLU A 56 21.47 -8.43 18.52
CA GLU A 56 22.75 -8.60 17.83
C GLU A 56 22.48 -8.87 16.35
N PRO A 57 23.21 -8.22 15.42
CA PRO A 57 23.10 -8.53 14.00
C PRO A 57 23.38 -10.02 13.77
N CYS A 58 22.49 -10.69 13.03
CA CYS A 58 22.73 -12.06 12.62
C CYS A 58 23.87 -12.10 11.60
N ALA A 59 24.76 -13.09 11.69
CA ALA A 59 25.78 -13.31 10.69
C ALA A 59 25.14 -13.66 9.33
N ILE A 60 25.70 -13.16 8.23
CA ILE A 60 25.23 -13.46 6.87
C ILE A 60 25.70 -14.86 6.50
N ASN A 61 24.88 -15.86 6.82
CA ASN A 61 25.17 -17.28 6.60
C ASN A 61 23.88 -18.06 6.35
N SER A 62 23.98 -19.37 6.13
CA SER A 62 22.85 -20.26 5.85
C SER A 62 21.72 -20.14 6.87
N GLN A 63 22.01 -19.95 8.17
CA GLN A 63 20.95 -19.76 9.18
C GLN A 63 20.13 -18.49 8.97
N LEU A 64 20.75 -17.41 8.49
CA LEU A 64 20.02 -16.20 8.12
C LEU A 64 19.21 -16.45 6.84
N PHE A 65 19.80 -17.13 5.86
CA PHE A 65 19.15 -17.41 4.59
C PHE A 65 17.88 -18.24 4.79
N ASP A 66 17.98 -19.32 5.57
CA ASP A 66 16.87 -20.22 5.91
C ASP A 66 15.76 -19.50 6.69
N LYS A 67 16.12 -18.52 7.55
CA LYS A 67 15.14 -17.72 8.29
C LYS A 67 14.35 -16.75 7.44
N ILE A 68 14.97 -16.17 6.41
CA ILE A 68 14.34 -15.15 5.55
C ILE A 68 13.58 -15.83 4.40
N TYR A 69 14.19 -16.83 3.77
CA TYR A 69 13.69 -17.44 2.54
C TYR A 69 13.21 -18.89 2.71
N GLY A 70 13.34 -19.49 3.89
CA GLY A 70 13.03 -20.90 4.12
C GLY A 70 14.23 -21.82 3.81
N GLU A 71 14.23 -22.99 4.46
CA GLU A 71 15.33 -23.96 4.36
C GLU A 71 15.57 -24.43 2.93
N GLY A 72 16.82 -24.38 2.47
CA GLY A 72 17.23 -24.89 1.16
C GLY A 72 16.89 -23.99 -0.03
N ASN A 73 16.24 -22.84 0.18
CA ASN A 73 15.87 -21.91 -0.90
C ASN A 73 16.99 -20.95 -1.29
N VAL A 74 18.01 -20.77 -0.44
CA VAL A 74 19.20 -19.94 -0.68
C VAL A 74 20.38 -20.56 0.06
N SER A 75 21.45 -20.87 -0.67
CA SER A 75 22.61 -21.59 -0.14
C SER A 75 23.84 -20.70 0.04
N THR A 76 23.93 -19.59 -0.70
CA THR A 76 25.13 -18.73 -0.72
C THR A 76 24.80 -17.26 -0.46
N GLU A 77 25.79 -16.48 -0.02
CA GLU A 77 25.64 -15.02 0.12
C GLU A 77 25.34 -14.35 -1.23
N GLU A 78 25.90 -14.87 -2.33
CA GLU A 78 25.65 -14.35 -3.67
C GLU A 78 24.18 -14.54 -4.08
N GLU A 79 23.63 -15.73 -3.88
CA GLU A 79 22.21 -16.01 -4.09
C GLU A 79 21.32 -15.16 -3.19
N PHE A 80 21.71 -14.99 -1.91
CA PHE A 80 20.97 -14.17 -0.96
C PHE A 80 20.89 -12.70 -1.41
N ARG A 81 22.02 -12.12 -1.81
CA ARG A 81 22.08 -10.75 -2.37
C ARG A 81 21.36 -10.65 -3.71
N GLY A 82 21.39 -11.71 -4.52
CA GLY A 82 20.65 -11.82 -5.78
C GLY A 82 19.15 -11.71 -5.55
N LYS A 83 18.59 -12.50 -4.63
CA LYS A 83 17.16 -12.42 -4.28
C LYS A 83 16.74 -11.05 -3.76
N ILE A 84 17.53 -10.46 -2.86
CA ILE A 84 17.24 -9.10 -2.37
C ILE A 84 17.21 -8.10 -3.53
N ARG A 85 18.18 -8.21 -4.46
CA ARG A 85 18.21 -7.33 -5.64
C ARG A 85 16.95 -7.51 -6.50
N GLU A 86 16.57 -8.74 -6.80
CA GLU A 86 15.37 -9.05 -7.59
C GLU A 86 14.09 -8.50 -6.92
N GLU A 87 13.96 -8.66 -5.60
CA GLU A 87 12.85 -8.11 -4.83
C GLU A 87 12.81 -6.58 -4.89
N MET A 88 13.96 -5.94 -4.75
CA MET A 88 14.08 -4.49 -4.88
C MET A 88 13.75 -4.01 -6.30
N GLU A 89 14.25 -4.70 -7.33
CA GLU A 89 13.94 -4.40 -8.74
C GLU A 89 12.44 -4.52 -9.01
N ASN A 90 11.80 -5.57 -8.53
CA ASN A 90 10.35 -5.74 -8.63
C ASN A 90 9.57 -4.62 -7.93
N MET A 91 10.03 -4.16 -6.77
CA MET A 91 9.44 -3.02 -6.07
C MET A 91 9.60 -1.72 -6.88
N PHE A 92 10.81 -1.43 -7.37
CA PHE A 92 11.08 -0.21 -8.14
C PHE A 92 10.38 -0.20 -9.49
N ASN A 93 10.20 -1.36 -10.14
CA ASN A 93 9.43 -1.48 -11.38
C ASN A 93 7.97 -1.10 -11.14
N LYS A 94 7.35 -1.58 -10.05
CA LYS A 94 5.96 -1.19 -9.69
C LYS A 94 5.82 0.30 -9.43
N ASP A 95 6.76 0.91 -8.70
CA ASP A 95 6.74 2.35 -8.47
C ASP A 95 6.98 3.16 -9.75
N SER A 96 7.88 2.68 -10.61
CA SER A 96 8.14 3.29 -11.92
C SER A 96 6.90 3.26 -12.81
N ASP A 97 6.14 2.16 -12.77
CA ASP A 97 4.90 2.01 -13.54
C ASP A 97 3.80 2.94 -13.04
N ARG A 98 3.72 3.14 -11.72
CA ARG A 98 2.82 4.13 -11.11
C ARG A 98 3.18 5.55 -11.54
N VAL A 99 4.46 5.90 -11.53
CA VAL A 99 4.95 7.20 -12.01
C VAL A 99 4.64 7.37 -13.50
N PHE A 100 4.92 6.36 -14.31
CA PHE A 100 4.63 6.36 -15.74
C PHE A 100 3.14 6.57 -16.01
N LYS A 101 2.25 5.87 -15.29
CA LYS A 101 0.79 6.05 -15.41
C LYS A 101 0.38 7.48 -15.08
N ARG A 102 0.88 8.04 -13.98
CA ARG A 102 0.59 9.43 -13.60
C ARG A 102 0.97 10.38 -14.73
N ASP A 103 2.19 10.28 -15.21
CA ASP A 103 2.72 11.17 -16.26
C ASP A 103 1.96 10.97 -17.59
N LEU A 104 1.63 9.72 -17.96
CA LEU A 104 0.80 9.39 -19.11
C LEU A 104 -0.59 10.04 -19.01
N SER A 105 -1.23 9.93 -17.84
CA SER A 105 -2.53 10.53 -17.57
C SER A 105 -2.51 12.04 -17.74
N GLU A 106 -1.51 12.71 -17.16
CA GLU A 106 -1.35 14.16 -17.27
C GLU A 106 -1.13 14.61 -18.72
N VAL A 107 -0.28 13.90 -19.46
CA VAL A 107 -0.01 14.19 -20.86
C VAL A 107 -1.26 14.01 -21.71
N LEU A 108 -2.01 12.92 -21.54
CA LEU A 108 -3.20 12.63 -22.35
C LEU A 108 -4.34 13.59 -22.02
N ILE A 109 -4.62 13.86 -20.74
CA ILE A 109 -5.63 14.83 -20.32
C ILE A 109 -5.28 16.23 -20.86
N GLY A 110 -4.02 16.65 -20.71
CA GLY A 110 -3.55 17.96 -21.14
C GLY A 110 -3.59 18.15 -22.67
N LYS A 111 -3.35 17.09 -23.44
CA LYS A 111 -3.43 17.11 -24.91
C LYS A 111 -4.86 17.08 -25.43
N LEU A 112 -5.71 16.21 -24.88
CA LEU A 112 -7.08 16.02 -25.37
C LEU A 112 -8.02 17.16 -24.96
N LYS A 113 -7.76 17.80 -23.81
CA LYS A 113 -8.55 18.93 -23.29
C LYS A 113 -10.06 18.68 -23.34
N LEU A 114 -10.45 17.47 -22.92
CA LEU A 114 -11.85 17.02 -22.93
C LEU A 114 -12.72 17.98 -22.11
N LYS A 115 -13.76 18.51 -22.75
CA LYS A 115 -14.76 19.35 -22.09
C LYS A 115 -15.79 18.47 -21.42
N LEU A 116 -15.99 18.68 -20.13
CA LEU A 116 -17.02 18.03 -19.34
C LEU A 116 -18.20 19.00 -19.15
N PRO A 117 -19.43 18.50 -18.97
CA PRO A 117 -20.59 19.34 -18.65
C PRO A 117 -20.56 19.72 -17.16
N ASP A 118 -19.69 20.67 -16.80
CA ASP A 118 -19.32 20.91 -15.40
C ASP A 118 -20.51 21.27 -14.50
N ASP A 119 -21.39 22.15 -14.96
CA ASP A 119 -22.59 22.55 -14.20
C ASP A 119 -23.53 21.37 -13.93
N PHE A 120 -23.63 20.43 -14.88
CA PHE A 120 -24.45 19.24 -14.71
C PHE A 120 -23.82 18.29 -13.69
N LEU A 121 -22.51 18.04 -13.80
CA LEU A 121 -21.79 17.13 -12.92
C LEU A 121 -21.79 17.63 -11.47
N LYS A 122 -21.57 18.93 -11.24
CA LYS A 122 -21.67 19.53 -9.89
C LYS A 122 -23.05 19.36 -9.27
N ARG A 123 -24.12 19.61 -10.05
CA ARG A 123 -25.51 19.38 -9.59
C ARG A 123 -25.80 17.91 -9.34
N TRP A 124 -25.26 17.03 -10.18
CA TRP A 124 -25.44 15.59 -10.05
C TRP A 124 -24.77 15.07 -8.77
N ILE A 125 -23.51 15.47 -8.49
CA ILE A 125 -22.80 15.13 -7.26
C ILE A 125 -23.59 15.58 -6.03
N MET A 126 -24.10 16.82 -6.03
CA MET A 126 -24.91 17.34 -4.93
C MET A 126 -26.19 16.52 -4.70
N ALA A 127 -26.78 15.98 -5.76
CA ALA A 127 -28.03 15.23 -5.71
C ALA A 127 -27.85 13.74 -5.36
N THR A 128 -26.69 13.15 -5.66
CA THR A 128 -26.42 11.72 -5.45
C THR A 128 -25.62 11.43 -4.20
N ASN A 129 -25.07 12.45 -3.53
CA ASN A 129 -24.34 12.24 -2.29
C ASN A 129 -25.30 11.92 -1.13
N GLU A 130 -25.00 10.87 -0.37
CA GLU A 130 -25.78 10.46 0.79
C GLU A 130 -25.68 11.47 1.95
N LYS A 131 -24.62 12.28 1.97
CA LYS A 131 -24.41 13.36 2.93
C LYS A 131 -24.57 14.71 2.25
N GLU A 132 -25.21 15.67 2.92
CA GLU A 132 -25.25 17.05 2.45
C GLU A 132 -23.81 17.59 2.31
N ILE A 133 -23.41 17.87 1.07
CA ILE A 133 -22.16 18.56 0.75
C ILE A 133 -22.51 20.01 0.38
N SER A 134 -21.74 20.95 0.94
CA SER A 134 -21.87 22.37 0.61
C SER A 134 -21.37 22.67 -0.80
N LYS A 135 -21.87 23.75 -1.41
CA LYS A 135 -21.43 24.14 -2.75
C LYS A 135 -19.94 24.48 -2.79
N GLU A 136 -19.44 25.08 -1.72
CA GLU A 136 -18.04 25.43 -1.52
C GLU A 136 -17.14 24.18 -1.54
N GLN A 137 -17.54 23.12 -0.83
CA GLN A 137 -16.81 21.84 -0.85
C GLN A 137 -16.83 21.19 -2.23
N ILE A 138 -17.96 21.24 -2.95
CA ILE A 138 -18.01 20.74 -4.33
C ILE A 138 -17.03 21.53 -5.19
N ASP A 139 -17.01 22.85 -5.11
CA ASP A 139 -16.11 23.66 -5.93
C ASP A 139 -14.62 23.40 -5.63
N GLU A 140 -14.26 23.09 -4.38
CA GLU A 140 -12.90 22.70 -4.00
C GLU A 140 -12.48 21.32 -4.53
N GLU A 141 -13.37 20.32 -4.45
CA GLU A 141 -13.06 18.93 -4.83
C GLU A 141 -13.32 18.63 -6.32
N TYR A 142 -14.10 19.47 -7.00
CA TYR A 142 -14.58 19.21 -8.36
C TYR A 142 -13.45 19.07 -9.38
N ASP A 143 -12.38 19.84 -9.26
CA ASP A 143 -11.27 19.78 -10.22
C ASP A 143 -10.56 18.42 -10.20
N GLN A 144 -10.39 17.83 -9.00
CA GLN A 144 -9.84 16.49 -8.86
C GLN A 144 -10.80 15.43 -9.41
N TYR A 145 -12.10 15.54 -9.09
CA TYR A 145 -13.13 14.67 -9.65
C TYR A 145 -13.14 14.73 -11.18
N ALA A 146 -13.11 15.93 -11.76
CA ALA A 146 -13.09 16.13 -13.20
C ALA A 146 -11.81 15.56 -13.85
N LYS A 147 -10.64 15.68 -13.20
CA LYS A 147 -9.39 15.04 -13.66
C LYS A 147 -9.53 13.52 -13.68
N SER A 148 -10.05 12.93 -12.61
CA SER A 148 -10.31 11.48 -12.52
C SER A 148 -11.31 11.01 -13.58
N LEU A 149 -12.43 11.71 -13.77
CA LEU A 149 -13.43 11.34 -14.77
C LEU A 149 -12.89 11.43 -16.20
N ARG A 150 -12.09 12.47 -16.53
CA ARG A 150 -11.40 12.55 -17.83
C ARG A 150 -10.48 11.37 -18.05
N TRP A 151 -9.71 10.99 -17.02
CA TRP A 151 -8.82 9.84 -17.11
C TRP A 151 -9.61 8.55 -17.36
N GLN A 152 -10.67 8.30 -16.60
CA GLN A 152 -11.52 7.12 -16.77
C GLN A 152 -12.13 7.04 -18.19
N LEU A 153 -12.55 8.17 -18.77
CA LEU A 153 -13.03 8.22 -20.14
C LEU A 153 -11.95 7.85 -21.17
N ILE A 154 -10.71 8.28 -20.92
CA ILE A 154 -9.55 7.95 -21.77
C ILE A 154 -9.23 6.46 -21.65
N GLU A 155 -9.16 5.91 -20.44
CA GLU A 155 -8.94 4.47 -20.20
C GLU A 155 -9.99 3.62 -20.92
N ASN A 156 -11.27 3.95 -20.76
CA ASN A 156 -12.36 3.25 -21.46
C ASN A 156 -12.21 3.30 -22.97
N LYS A 157 -11.76 4.43 -23.53
CA LYS A 157 -11.53 4.56 -24.98
C LYS A 157 -10.36 3.71 -25.42
N ILE A 158 -9.25 3.68 -24.67
CA ILE A 158 -8.08 2.84 -24.94
C ILE A 158 -8.48 1.36 -24.92
N ILE A 159 -9.22 0.93 -23.89
CA ILE A 159 -9.71 -0.45 -23.76
C ILE A 159 -10.55 -0.84 -24.97
N THR A 160 -11.52 0.02 -25.34
CA THR A 160 -12.45 -0.26 -26.43
C THR A 160 -11.75 -0.29 -27.78
N ASP A 161 -10.89 0.69 -28.08
CA ASP A 161 -10.26 0.85 -29.39
C ASP A 161 -9.19 -0.21 -29.69
N ASN A 162 -8.58 -0.77 -28.64
CA ASN A 162 -7.57 -1.81 -28.74
C ASN A 162 -8.11 -3.19 -28.37
N GLU A 163 -9.43 -3.31 -28.18
CA GLU A 163 -10.12 -4.55 -27.82
C GLU A 163 -9.45 -5.27 -26.64
N LEU A 164 -9.00 -4.50 -25.63
CA LEU A 164 -8.34 -5.07 -24.46
C LEU A 164 -9.36 -5.95 -23.71
N LYS A 165 -9.04 -7.23 -23.57
CA LYS A 165 -9.85 -8.21 -22.86
C LYS A 165 -9.13 -8.67 -21.61
N VAL A 166 -9.94 -8.93 -20.59
CA VAL A 166 -9.53 -9.56 -19.35
C VAL A 166 -10.24 -10.90 -19.28
N GLU A 167 -9.47 -11.96 -19.47
CA GLU A 167 -9.99 -13.32 -19.41
C GLU A 167 -10.20 -13.74 -17.95
N GLN A 168 -11.17 -14.62 -17.71
CA GLN A 168 -11.49 -15.07 -16.34
C GLN A 168 -10.29 -15.74 -15.66
N GLU A 169 -9.46 -16.45 -16.42
CA GLU A 169 -8.23 -17.07 -15.91
C GLU A 169 -7.25 -16.02 -15.36
N GLU A 170 -7.11 -14.88 -16.04
CA GLU A 170 -6.26 -13.77 -15.59
C GLU A 170 -6.78 -13.18 -14.27
N VAL A 171 -8.10 -13.07 -14.12
CA VAL A 171 -8.76 -12.55 -12.92
C VAL A 171 -8.52 -13.47 -11.73
N VAL A 172 -8.69 -14.78 -11.93
CA VAL A 172 -8.45 -15.78 -10.88
C VAL A 172 -6.99 -15.76 -10.48
N GLU A 173 -6.06 -15.71 -11.43
CA GLU A 173 -4.63 -15.75 -11.12
C GLU A 173 -4.14 -14.45 -10.45
N PHE A 174 -4.68 -13.30 -10.85
CA PHE A 174 -4.43 -12.04 -10.15
C PHE A 174 -4.94 -12.09 -8.69
N ALA A 175 -6.14 -12.61 -8.47
CA ALA A 175 -6.73 -12.76 -7.14
C ALA A 175 -5.90 -13.71 -6.25
N LYS A 176 -5.42 -14.83 -6.80
CA LYS A 176 -4.50 -15.75 -6.12
C LYS A 176 -3.20 -15.05 -5.72
N GLY A 177 -2.62 -14.27 -6.63
CA GLY A 177 -1.41 -13.48 -6.36
C GLY A 177 -1.60 -12.46 -5.23
N LEU A 178 -2.73 -11.76 -5.19
CA LEU A 178 -3.06 -10.83 -4.10
C LEU A 178 -3.18 -11.56 -2.76
N LEU A 179 -3.86 -12.70 -2.72
CA LEU A 179 -3.99 -13.51 -1.51
C LEU A 179 -2.62 -14.00 -1.05
N ALA A 180 -1.78 -14.55 -1.95
CA ALA A 180 -0.44 -14.99 -1.61
C ALA A 180 0.41 -13.85 -1.02
N GLN A 181 0.32 -12.63 -1.59
CA GLN A 181 0.98 -11.45 -1.03
C GLN A 181 0.46 -11.07 0.36
N GLN A 182 -0.85 -11.22 0.61
CA GLN A 182 -1.44 -10.97 1.93
C GLN A 182 -0.90 -11.95 2.98
N TYR A 183 -0.80 -13.25 2.66
CA TYR A 183 -0.19 -14.25 3.55
C TYR A 183 1.28 -13.91 3.83
N ALA A 184 2.05 -13.57 2.79
CA ALA A 184 3.45 -13.18 2.92
C ALA A 184 3.62 -11.93 3.81
N GLN A 185 2.70 -10.96 3.75
CA GLN A 185 2.71 -9.77 4.61
C GLN A 185 2.55 -10.11 6.10
N TYR A 186 1.82 -11.18 6.42
CA TYR A 186 1.70 -11.71 7.79
C TYR A 186 2.80 -12.71 8.16
N GLY A 187 3.79 -12.93 7.29
CA GLY A 187 4.85 -13.92 7.49
C GLY A 187 4.35 -15.37 7.47
N MET A 188 3.18 -15.61 6.86
CA MET A 188 2.61 -16.95 6.71
C MET A 188 2.93 -17.50 5.32
N PRO A 189 3.20 -18.81 5.20
CA PRO A 189 3.29 -19.44 3.88
C PRO A 189 1.94 -19.34 3.17
N ALA A 190 1.97 -19.19 1.85
CA ALA A 190 0.75 -19.26 1.05
C ALA A 190 0.10 -20.64 1.21
N PRO A 191 -1.25 -20.72 1.22
CA PRO A 191 -1.97 -21.99 1.17
C PRO A 191 -1.60 -22.82 -0.06
N GLU A 192 -1.92 -24.11 -0.02
CA GLU A 192 -1.81 -24.99 -1.19
C GLU A 192 -2.63 -24.43 -2.36
N GLU A 193 -2.18 -24.72 -3.59
CA GLU A 193 -2.72 -24.16 -4.83
C GLU A 193 -4.25 -24.31 -4.94
N GLU A 194 -4.79 -25.46 -4.54
CA GLU A 194 -6.22 -25.75 -4.60
C GLU A 194 -7.03 -24.90 -3.59
N GLU A 195 -6.51 -24.71 -2.38
CA GLU A 195 -7.14 -23.87 -1.35
C GLU A 195 -7.05 -22.38 -1.72
N LEU A 196 -5.92 -21.97 -2.30
CA LEU A 196 -5.69 -20.62 -2.79
C LEU A 196 -6.66 -20.29 -3.95
N ALA A 197 -6.84 -21.21 -4.89
CA ALA A 197 -7.79 -21.06 -5.99
C ALA A 197 -9.25 -20.95 -5.49
N GLN A 198 -9.66 -21.79 -4.54
CA GLN A 198 -11.00 -21.70 -3.93
C GLN A 198 -11.20 -20.35 -3.21
N SER A 199 -10.18 -19.88 -2.49
CA SER A 199 -10.21 -18.59 -1.80
C SER A 199 -10.30 -17.43 -2.79
N ALA A 200 -9.54 -17.48 -3.89
CA ALA A 200 -9.61 -16.50 -4.97
C ALA A 200 -11.01 -16.42 -5.58
N VAL A 201 -11.62 -17.56 -5.90
CA VAL A 201 -13.01 -17.59 -6.42
C VAL A 201 -13.99 -16.97 -5.43
N LYS A 202 -13.82 -17.21 -4.12
CA LYS A 202 -14.66 -16.62 -3.08
C LYS A 202 -14.51 -15.09 -3.00
N VAL A 203 -13.29 -14.57 -3.14
CA VAL A 203 -13.05 -13.12 -3.23
C VAL A 203 -13.78 -12.53 -4.44
N LEU A 204 -13.72 -13.21 -5.58
CA LEU A 204 -14.37 -12.76 -6.83
C LEU A 204 -15.91 -12.84 -6.79
N GLN A 205 -16.51 -13.53 -5.80
CA GLN A 205 -17.95 -13.46 -5.57
C GLN A 205 -18.40 -12.11 -4.99
N ASN A 206 -17.49 -11.38 -4.33
CA ASN A 206 -17.75 -10.02 -3.91
C ASN A 206 -17.60 -9.08 -5.12
N GLN A 207 -18.69 -8.43 -5.51
CA GLN A 207 -18.73 -7.57 -6.70
C GLN A 207 -17.75 -6.39 -6.61
N ASP A 208 -17.56 -5.81 -5.42
CA ASP A 208 -16.65 -4.68 -5.24
C ASP A 208 -15.19 -5.11 -5.40
N GLU A 209 -14.84 -6.27 -4.84
CA GLU A 209 -13.49 -6.84 -4.97
C GLU A 209 -13.21 -7.31 -6.40
N ALA A 210 -14.18 -7.98 -7.03
CA ALA A 210 -14.08 -8.36 -8.43
C ALA A 210 -13.83 -7.13 -9.30
N LYS A 211 -14.63 -6.06 -9.14
CA LYS A 211 -14.48 -4.81 -9.89
C LYS A 211 -13.07 -4.22 -9.72
N ARG A 212 -12.55 -4.14 -8.49
CA ARG A 212 -11.18 -3.66 -8.22
C ARG A 212 -10.12 -4.49 -8.92
N ILE A 213 -10.27 -5.82 -8.92
CA ILE A 213 -9.34 -6.72 -9.60
C ILE A 213 -9.38 -6.50 -11.12
N TYR A 214 -10.57 -6.41 -11.72
CA TYR A 214 -10.71 -6.08 -13.13
C TYR A 214 -10.04 -4.74 -13.48
N GLU A 215 -10.29 -3.70 -12.68
CA GLU A 215 -9.69 -2.38 -12.88
C GLU A 215 -8.16 -2.43 -12.81
N ALA A 216 -7.58 -3.17 -11.86
CA ALA A 216 -6.13 -3.33 -11.73
C ALA A 216 -5.50 -4.08 -12.92
N ILE A 217 -6.19 -5.10 -13.45
CA ILE A 217 -5.70 -5.84 -14.63
C ILE A 217 -5.79 -4.95 -15.88
N TYR A 218 -6.90 -4.22 -16.06
CA TYR A 218 -7.04 -3.27 -17.16
C TYR A 218 -5.97 -2.18 -17.11
N GLU A 219 -5.69 -1.64 -15.93
CA GLU A 219 -4.61 -0.68 -15.71
C GLU A 219 -3.26 -1.22 -16.16
N THR A 220 -2.94 -2.46 -15.78
CA THR A 220 -1.69 -3.12 -16.18
C THR A 220 -1.60 -3.24 -17.71
N LYS A 221 -2.65 -3.72 -18.37
CA LYS A 221 -2.71 -3.84 -19.83
C LYS A 221 -2.61 -2.48 -20.53
N ILE A 222 -3.22 -1.43 -19.99
CA ILE A 222 -3.11 -0.06 -20.52
C ILE A 222 -1.66 0.44 -20.42
N ILE A 223 -0.99 0.21 -19.29
CA ILE A 223 0.42 0.59 -19.11
C ILE A 223 1.31 -0.14 -20.11
N GLU A 224 1.15 -1.45 -20.27
CA GLU A 224 1.91 -2.27 -21.23
C GLU A 224 1.69 -1.81 -22.67
N LEU A 225 0.43 -1.57 -23.05
CA LEU A 225 0.08 -1.03 -24.36
C LEU A 225 0.70 0.36 -24.56
N ALA A 226 0.61 1.24 -23.57
CA ALA A 226 1.17 2.57 -23.65
C ALA A 226 2.69 2.50 -23.82
N LYS A 227 3.40 1.68 -23.04
CA LYS A 227 4.85 1.49 -23.14
C LYS A 227 5.31 1.00 -24.51
N SER A 228 4.51 0.16 -25.18
CA SER A 228 4.82 -0.34 -26.53
C SER A 228 4.46 0.63 -27.65
N THR A 229 3.61 1.63 -27.40
CA THR A 229 3.09 2.54 -28.43
C THR A 229 3.65 3.95 -28.35
N VAL A 230 3.99 4.42 -27.15
CA VAL A 230 4.51 5.79 -26.94
C VAL A 230 6.04 5.79 -26.90
N LYS A 231 6.63 6.93 -27.24
CA LYS A 231 8.06 7.13 -27.04
C LYS A 231 8.34 7.36 -25.54
N ILE A 232 9.00 6.39 -24.91
CA ILE A 232 9.47 6.51 -23.53
C ILE A 232 10.81 7.25 -23.53
N ASN A 233 10.98 8.18 -22.58
CA ASN A 233 12.25 8.82 -22.31
C ASN A 233 12.74 8.37 -20.94
N GLU A 234 13.75 7.51 -20.91
CA GLU A 234 14.32 7.00 -19.66
C GLU A 234 15.11 8.09 -18.94
N LYS A 235 14.91 8.19 -17.63
CA LYS A 235 15.61 9.14 -16.78
C LYS A 235 16.21 8.41 -15.60
N GLU A 236 17.53 8.42 -15.53
CA GLU A 236 18.27 7.90 -14.39
C GLU A 236 18.14 8.85 -13.21
N LEU A 237 17.84 8.31 -12.03
CA LEU A 237 17.64 9.05 -10.79
C LEU A 237 18.43 8.41 -9.64
N SER A 238 18.87 9.24 -8.70
CA SER A 238 19.33 8.76 -7.40
C SER A 238 18.16 8.15 -6.63
N TYR A 239 18.44 7.28 -5.64
CA TYR A 239 17.40 6.69 -4.79
C TYR A 239 16.54 7.77 -4.11
N ASP A 240 17.17 8.78 -3.51
CA ASP A 240 16.45 9.85 -2.80
C ASP A 240 15.54 10.66 -3.72
N ASP A 241 15.97 10.90 -4.96
CA ASP A 241 15.16 11.62 -5.94
C ASP A 241 14.04 10.75 -6.51
N PHE A 242 14.29 9.45 -6.72
CA PHE A 242 13.26 8.50 -7.10
C PHE A 242 12.16 8.44 -6.03
N VAL A 243 12.52 8.33 -4.75
CA VAL A 243 11.55 8.30 -3.65
C VAL A 243 10.69 9.57 -3.66
N LYS A 244 11.26 10.76 -3.87
CA LYS A 244 10.48 12.01 -3.97
C LYS A 244 9.51 11.98 -5.15
N VAL A 245 9.95 11.51 -6.33
CA VAL A 245 9.09 11.45 -7.52
C VAL A 245 7.97 10.42 -7.37
N ALA A 246 8.29 9.24 -6.82
CA ALA A 246 7.34 8.16 -6.62
C ALA A 246 6.30 8.48 -5.53
N THR A 247 6.66 9.27 -4.52
CA THR A 247 5.75 9.64 -3.41
C THR A 247 5.01 10.95 -3.63
N ALA A 248 5.34 11.71 -4.68
CA ALA A 248 4.63 12.94 -5.03
C ALA A 248 3.17 12.63 -5.44
N GLN A 249 2.24 13.19 -4.67
CA GLN A 249 0.78 13.17 -4.92
C GLN A 249 0.39 14.20 -5.97
#